data_AF-F4ZQS6-F1
#
_entry.id   AF-F4ZQS6-F1
#
_cell.length_a   1.000
_cell.length_b   1.000
_cell.length_c   1.000
_cell.angle_alpha   90.00
_cell.angle_beta   90.00
_cell.angle_gamma   90.00
#
_symmetry.space_group_name_H-M   'P 1'
#
loop_
_entity.id
_entity.type
_entity.pdbx_description
1 polymer ?
#
loop_
_entity_poly.entity_id
_entity_poly.type
_entity_poly.pdbx_seq_one_letter_code
_entity_poly.pdbx_strand_id
1 'polypeptide(L)'
;MNIIAPESTRGVSARPPVRWRLCWENDLELADHIELSDFFRKTYGPTGEFNAKPFEGHRSWAGARPEIRAIGYDDRGVAIHIAALRRFIKIG
;
A
#
# COMPACT_ATOMS: atom_id res chain seq x y z
N MET A 1 -6.65 11.07 16.21
CA MET A 1 -7.58 10.17 16.91
C MET A 1 -7.14 8.74 16.62
N ASN A 2 -6.50 8.09 17.60
CA ASN A 2 -6.10 6.68 17.46
C ASN A 2 -7.31 5.82 17.82
N ILE A 3 -7.91 5.17 16.82
CA ILE A 3 -8.97 4.20 17.05
C ILE A 3 -8.30 2.87 17.41
N ILE A 4 -8.30 2.53 18.70
CA ILE A 4 -7.97 1.18 19.17
C ILE A 4 -9.27 0.38 19.09
N ALA A 5 -9.39 -0.50 18.11
CA ALA A 5 -10.52 -1.43 18.01
C ALA A 5 -10.37 -2.54 19.07
N PRO A 6 -11.48 -3.05 19.66
CA PRO A 6 -11.41 -4.05 20.72
C PRO A 6 -11.01 -5.42 20.18
N GLU A 7 -10.22 -6.14 20.98
CA GLU A 7 -9.74 -7.49 20.72
C GLU A 7 -10.87 -8.50 20.94
N SER A 8 -11.40 -9.08 19.85
CA SER A 8 -12.34 -10.20 19.93
C SER A 8 -11.67 -11.48 19.44
N THR A 9 -11.49 -12.42 20.36
CA THR A 9 -10.96 -13.76 20.14
C THR A 9 -11.89 -14.58 19.23
N ARG A 10 -11.58 -14.65 17.92
CA ARG A 10 -12.15 -15.64 17.00
C ARG A 10 -11.07 -16.08 16.02
N GLY A 11 -10.50 -17.26 16.29
CA GLY A 11 -9.50 -17.94 15.46
C GLY A 11 -8.23 -17.10 15.29
N VAL A 12 -7.15 -17.45 15.99
CA VAL A 12 -5.84 -16.84 15.76
C VAL A 12 -5.48 -17.13 14.30
N SER A 13 -5.76 -16.15 13.43
CA SER A 13 -5.24 -16.12 12.08
C SER A 13 -3.74 -16.27 12.22
N ALA A 14 -3.14 -17.27 11.58
CA ALA A 14 -1.69 -17.51 11.61
C ALA A 14 -0.87 -16.37 10.96
N ARG A 15 -1.50 -15.23 10.69
CA ARG A 15 -0.89 -14.05 10.09
C ARG A 15 -0.46 -13.08 11.18
N PRO A 16 0.75 -12.51 11.09
CA PRO A 16 1.20 -11.46 11.99
C PRO A 16 0.17 -10.33 12.11
N PRO A 17 0.03 -9.71 13.29
CA PRO A 17 -0.84 -8.55 13.46
C PRO A 17 -0.38 -7.41 12.55
N VAL A 18 -1.33 -6.75 11.88
CA VAL A 18 -1.06 -5.65 10.95
C VAL A 18 -1.32 -4.31 11.65
N ARG A 19 -0.32 -3.41 11.63
CA ARG A 19 -0.45 -2.02 12.07
C ARG A 19 -0.77 -1.13 10.86
N TRP A 20 -1.85 -0.36 10.95
CA TRP A 20 -2.31 0.50 9.87
C TRP A 20 -1.81 1.94 10.00
N ARG A 21 -1.39 2.53 8.88
CA ARG A 21 -1.17 3.98 8.68
C ARG A 21 -2.10 4.46 7.58
N LEU A 22 -2.95 5.45 7.90
CA LEU A 22 -3.73 6.21 6.93
C LEU A 22 -3.05 7.56 6.73
N CYS A 23 -2.68 7.89 5.50
CA CYS A 23 -1.97 9.14 5.19
C CYS A 23 -2.39 9.72 3.84
N TRP A 24 -2.21 11.03 3.69
CA TRP A 24 -2.24 11.64 2.36
C TRP A 24 -0.97 11.28 1.60
N GLU A 25 -1.09 11.23 0.29
CA GLU A 25 0.05 11.00 -0.60
C GLU A 25 1.17 12.03 -0.42
N ASN A 26 0.84 13.27 -0.06
CA ASN A 26 1.83 14.34 0.17
C ASN A 26 2.52 14.24 1.53
N ASP A 27 2.03 13.39 2.43
CA ASP A 27 2.65 13.14 3.74
C ASP A 27 3.70 12.00 3.67
N LEU A 28 3.86 11.37 2.49
CA LEU A 28 4.84 10.32 2.26
C LEU A 28 6.20 10.94 2.00
N GLU A 29 7.21 10.39 2.67
CA GLU A 29 8.60 10.75 2.42
C GLU A 29 9.20 9.86 1.33
N LEU A 30 10.40 10.21 0.87
CA LEU A 30 11.13 9.40 -0.11
C LEU A 30 11.31 7.96 0.36
N ALA A 31 11.59 7.75 1.65
CA ALA A 31 11.72 6.42 2.24
C ALA A 31 10.44 5.59 2.12
N ASP A 32 9.28 6.21 2.36
CA ASP A 32 7.98 5.54 2.21
C ASP A 32 7.75 5.11 0.74
N HIS A 33 8.11 5.98 -0.21
CA HIS A 33 8.00 5.67 -1.64
C HIS A 33 8.94 4.54 -2.06
N ILE A 34 10.18 4.51 -1.54
CA ILE A 34 11.14 3.42 -1.80
C ILE A 34 10.56 2.08 -1.32
N GLU A 35 10.07 2.02 -0.07
CA GLU A 35 9.52 0.79 0.50
C GLU A 35 8.29 0.30 -0.27
N LEU A 36 7.36 1.20 -0.59
CA LEU A 36 6.17 0.87 -1.39
C LEU A 36 6.55 0.38 -2.80
N SER A 37 7.53 1.03 -3.43
CA SER A 37 8.04 0.63 -4.75
C SER A 37 8.57 -0.80 -4.71
N ASP A 38 9.38 -1.13 -3.72
CA ASP A 38 9.94 -2.47 -3.54
C ASP A 38 8.85 -3.51 -3.23
N PHE A 39 7.88 -3.16 -2.40
CA PHE A 39 6.71 -3.98 -2.14
C PHE A 39 5.95 -4.30 -3.44
N PHE A 40 5.60 -3.29 -4.25
CA PHE A 40 4.88 -3.50 -5.50
C PHE A 40 5.67 -4.34 -6.51
N ARG A 41 7.00 -4.13 -6.63
CA ARG A 41 7.83 -4.97 -7.50
C ARG A 41 7.80 -6.43 -7.08
N LYS A 42 7.88 -6.71 -5.77
CA LYS A 42 7.82 -8.08 -5.23
C LYS A 42 6.44 -8.70 -5.40
N THR A 43 5.37 -7.92 -5.29
CA THR A 43 3.99 -8.40 -5.44
C THR A 43 3.62 -8.65 -6.91
N TYR A 44 3.94 -7.72 -7.81
CA TYR A 44 3.51 -7.77 -9.21
C TYR A 44 4.52 -8.45 -10.13
N GLY A 45 5.82 -8.43 -9.82
CA GLY A 45 6.87 -9.05 -10.64
C GLY A 45 6.63 -10.53 -10.97
N PRO A 46 6.22 -11.38 -10.01
CA PRO A 46 5.89 -12.79 -10.27
C PRO A 46 4.73 -13.00 -11.25
N THR A 47 3.86 -11.98 -11.44
CA THR A 47 2.74 -12.04 -12.39
C THR A 47 3.11 -11.59 -13.81
N GLY A 48 4.36 -11.14 -13.99
CA GLY A 48 4.90 -10.69 -15.27
C GLY A 48 5.92 -9.57 -15.08
N GLU A 49 7.06 -9.67 -15.76
CA GLU A 49 8.16 -8.69 -15.63
C GLU A 49 7.70 -7.26 -15.96
N PHE A 50 6.81 -7.11 -16.95
CA PHE A 50 6.21 -5.84 -17.33
C PHE A 50 5.36 -5.21 -16.21
N ASN A 51 4.82 -6.00 -15.29
CA ASN A 51 3.97 -5.49 -14.20
C ASN A 51 4.80 -4.84 -13.08
N ALA A 52 6.11 -5.16 -12.99
CA ALA A 52 7.01 -4.54 -12.04
C ALA A 52 7.66 -3.25 -12.57
N LYS A 53 7.81 -3.09 -13.89
CA LYS A 53 8.45 -1.94 -14.53
C LYS A 53 7.94 -0.57 -14.08
N PRO A 54 6.63 -0.34 -13.86
CA PRO A 54 6.13 0.95 -13.38
C PRO A 54 6.71 1.38 -12.04
N PHE A 55 7.23 0.44 -11.26
CA PHE A 55 7.73 0.65 -9.90
C PHE A 55 9.27 0.64 -9.83
N GLU A 56 9.96 0.84 -10.95
CA GLU A 56 11.40 1.09 -10.96
C GLU A 56 11.70 2.56 -10.58
N GLY A 57 12.94 2.84 -10.16
CA GLY A 57 13.35 4.20 -9.78
C GLY A 57 12.56 4.77 -8.60
N HIS A 58 12.13 3.92 -7.66
CA HIS A 58 11.40 4.28 -6.44
C HIS A 58 10.01 4.90 -6.67
N ARG A 59 9.39 4.62 -7.82
CA ARG A 59 8.02 5.07 -8.11
C ARG A 59 7.01 4.15 -7.44
N SER A 60 6.18 4.70 -6.55
CA SER A 60 5.19 3.92 -5.77
C SER A 60 3.77 3.97 -6.37
N TRP A 61 3.62 4.18 -7.68
CA TRP A 61 2.33 4.12 -8.38
C TRP A 61 2.51 3.88 -9.88
N ALA A 62 1.50 3.27 -10.51
CA ALA A 62 1.44 3.04 -11.95
C ALA A 62 0.29 3.87 -12.56
N GLY A 63 0.60 4.73 -13.52
CA GLY A 63 -0.39 5.55 -14.21
C GLY A 63 -0.81 6.81 -13.44
N ALA A 64 -1.59 6.68 -12.36
CA ALA A 64 -1.99 7.84 -11.56
C ALA A 64 -1.53 7.76 -10.11
N ARG A 65 -1.17 8.94 -9.61
CA ARG A 65 -0.78 9.16 -8.23
C ARG A 65 -2.02 9.10 -7.32
N PRO A 66 -2.02 8.26 -6.25
CA PRO A 66 -3.06 8.26 -5.24
C PRO A 66 -3.21 9.61 -4.54
N GLU A 67 -4.34 9.81 -3.88
CA GLU A 67 -4.54 10.93 -2.95
C GLU A 67 -4.40 10.49 -1.50
N ILE A 68 -4.98 9.33 -1.18
CA ILE A 68 -4.97 8.75 0.17
C ILE A 68 -4.48 7.31 0.06
N ARG A 69 -3.68 6.90 1.04
CA ARG A 69 -3.23 5.52 1.19
C ARG A 69 -3.54 4.98 2.58
N ALA A 70 -3.97 3.73 2.62
CA ALA A 70 -3.95 2.90 3.81
C ALA A 70 -2.86 1.83 3.63
N ILE A 71 -1.84 1.89 4.49
CA ILE A 71 -0.68 1.00 4.45
C ILE A 71 -0.70 0.15 5.71
N GLY A 72 -0.73 -1.17 5.55
CA GLY A 72 -0.64 -2.12 6.65
C GLY A 72 0.76 -2.70 6.74
N TYR A 73 1.35 -2.61 7.92
CA TYR A 73 2.70 -3.10 8.22
C TYR A 73 2.65 -4.32 9.15
N ASP A 74 3.51 -5.30 8.88
CA ASP A 74 3.83 -6.38 9.81
C ASP A 74 5.33 -6.36 10.19
N ASP A 75 5.85 -7.46 10.73
CA ASP A 75 7.26 -7.62 11.11
C ASP A 75 8.24 -7.61 9.92
N ARG A 76 7.73 -7.68 8.68
CA ARG A 76 8.52 -7.73 7.43
C ARG A 76 8.42 -6.45 6.60
N GLY A 77 7.71 -5.43 7.09
CA GLY A 77 7.48 -4.16 6.39
C GLY A 77 6.05 -4.04 5.87
N VAL A 78 5.86 -3.44 4.70
CA VAL A 78 4.53 -3.35 4.05
C VAL A 78 3.99 -4.75 3.75
N ALA A 79 2.85 -5.08 4.36
CA ALA A 79 2.13 -6.35 4.16
C ALA A 79 0.91 -6.19 3.23
N ILE A 80 0.30 -5.00 3.24
CA ILE A 80 -0.90 -4.69 2.47
C ILE A 80 -0.97 -3.20 2.16
N HIS A 81 -1.49 -2.87 0.98
CA HIS A 81 -1.64 -1.49 0.53
C HIS A 81 -2.98 -1.29 -0.18
N ILE A 82 -3.68 -0.23 0.20
CA ILE A 82 -4.90 0.26 -0.46
C ILE A 82 -4.69 1.73 -0.78
N ALA A 83 -5.05 2.13 -2.01
CA ALA A 83 -4.96 3.52 -2.45
C ALA A 83 -6.28 3.98 -3.05
N ALA A 84 -6.63 5.24 -2.80
CA ALA A 84 -7.77 5.90 -3.39
C ALA A 84 -7.32 7.18 -4.10
N LEU A 85 -7.94 7.46 -5.26
CA LEU A 85 -7.86 8.74 -5.94
C LEU A 85 -9.23 9.11 -6.48
N ARG A 86 -9.53 10.40 -6.55
CA ARG A 86 -10.77 10.88 -7.17
C ARG A 86 -10.55 11.01 -8.66
N ARG A 87 -11.46 10.43 -9.44
CA ARG A 87 -11.50 10.61 -10.89
C ARG A 87 -12.91 10.90 -11.32
N PHE A 88 -13.06 11.89 -12.19
CA PHE A 88 -14.28 12.12 -12.94
C PHE A 88 -14.12 11.44 -14.28
N ILE A 89 -14.86 10.35 -14.48
CA ILE A 89 -14.82 9.58 -15.71
C ILE A 89 -16.12 9.86 -16.44
N LYS A 90 -16.02 10.38 -17.68
CA LYS A 90 -17.18 10.43 -18.57
C LYS A 90 -17.47 9.01 -19.03
N ILE A 91 -18.64 8.51 -18.67
CA ILE A 91 -19.19 7.29 -19.25
C ILE A 91 -20.05 7.72 -20.43
N GLY A 92 -19.76 7.17 -21.61
CA GLY A 92 -20.53 7.40 -22.83
C GLY A 92 -21.88 6.71 -22.79
#